data_AF-A0A969XXE5-F1
#
_entry.id   AF-A0A969XXE5-F1
#
_cell.length_a   1.000
_cell.length_b   1.000
_cell.length_c   1.000
_cell.angle_alpha   90.00
_cell.angle_beta   90.00
_cell.angle_gamma   90.00
#
_symmetry.space_group_name_H-M   'P 1'
#
loop_
_entity.id
_entity.type
_entity.pdbx_description
1 polymer ?
#
loop_
_entity_poly.entity_id
_entity_poly.type
_entity_poly.pdbx_seq_one_letter_code
_entity_poly.pdbx_strand_id
1 'polypeptide(L)'
;MAHAKTISMLVGILVPALSASAALPDYAAGVILSTGSGPIDVPGYSVPSLADWDRDGLLDLVVGEGSGTASGKVRVYRNIGTAAAPAYGDYFYAQANGADLALGGSGCMGVFARIIDWEGDGLLDLLVGRAGGQVMLFANATGDGDAPLAFDAGTYLSAGGTMIDVGDRATPSFFDWNDDGRPDLVSGALDGTVRVYADIGAGPAPALGMAVQAMTTAGVLDALSGRSSPTMTDLDGDGLFDLVVGDTNGLLWACPNVGTAQAPLFEALPTALTAAGATIDLPGSARSRPFAGDYNDDGLVDLLVGGSDGQVYLYTAVPEPASLALLALGALGLRRRKRECA
;
A
#
# COMPACT_ATOMS: atom_id res chain seq x y z
N MET A 1 -42.49 47.64 38.90
CA MET A 1 -42.49 48.02 37.47
C MET A 1 -41.50 47.12 36.75
N ALA A 2 -41.97 46.40 35.74
CA ALA A 2 -41.26 45.29 35.09
C ALA A 2 -39.95 45.72 34.42
N HIS A 3 -38.91 44.90 34.53
CA HIS A 3 -37.74 44.95 33.64
C HIS A 3 -37.62 43.57 32.99
N ALA A 4 -38.03 43.50 31.72
CA ALA A 4 -37.80 42.35 30.87
C ALA A 4 -36.29 42.24 30.58
N LYS A 5 -35.67 41.12 30.97
CA LYS A 5 -34.33 40.76 30.51
C LYS A 5 -34.46 40.00 29.21
N THR A 6 -34.05 40.63 28.11
CA THR A 6 -33.92 39.98 26.81
C THR A 6 -32.74 39.01 26.87
N ILE A 7 -32.99 37.71 26.79
CA ILE A 7 -31.97 36.69 26.60
C ILE A 7 -31.69 36.62 25.10
N SER A 8 -30.53 37.12 24.67
CA SER A 8 -30.04 36.92 23.31
C SER A 8 -29.43 35.52 23.23
N MET A 9 -30.16 34.59 22.60
CA MET A 9 -29.68 33.24 22.31
C MET A 9 -28.83 33.34 21.03
N LEU A 10 -27.50 33.38 21.20
CA LEU A 10 -26.58 33.25 20.07
C LEU A 10 -26.68 31.80 19.58
N VAL A 11 -27.41 31.57 18.49
CA VAL A 11 -27.30 30.32 17.73
C VAL A 11 -25.97 30.40 17.00
N GLY A 12 -24.93 29.82 17.59
CA GLY A 12 -23.68 29.57 16.90
C GLY A 12 -23.95 28.58 15.78
N ILE A 13 -24.02 29.07 14.55
CA ILE A 13 -23.94 28.23 13.36
C ILE A 13 -22.55 27.62 13.40
N LEU A 14 -22.46 26.35 13.74
CA LEU A 14 -21.24 25.56 13.57
C LEU A 14 -21.07 25.40 12.05
N VAL A 15 -20.33 26.33 11.45
CA VAL A 15 -19.80 26.12 10.11
C VAL A 15 -18.77 25.01 10.28
N PRO A 16 -18.94 23.82 9.66
CA PRO A 16 -17.86 22.83 9.66
C PRO A 16 -16.63 23.56 9.10
N ALA A 17 -15.53 23.54 9.85
CA ALA A 17 -14.26 24.01 9.33
C ALA A 17 -14.03 23.23 8.05
N LEU A 18 -14.00 23.93 6.92
CA LEU A 18 -13.45 23.38 5.69
C LEU A 18 -12.00 23.05 6.05
N SER A 19 -11.70 21.78 6.33
CA SER A 19 -10.30 21.34 6.32
C SER A 19 -9.80 21.72 4.94
N ALA A 20 -8.75 22.52 4.87
CA ALA A 20 -7.99 22.60 3.64
C ALA A 20 -7.54 21.14 3.37
N SER A 21 -7.84 20.61 2.18
CA SER A 21 -7.20 19.38 1.72
C SER A 21 -5.71 19.57 1.94
N ALA A 22 -5.11 18.65 2.69
CA ALA A 22 -3.70 18.74 2.98
C ALA A 22 -2.94 18.56 1.65
N ALA A 23 -1.77 19.18 1.56
CA ALA A 23 -1.00 19.07 0.32
C ALA A 23 -0.48 17.63 0.19
N LEU A 24 -0.56 17.08 -1.02
CA LEU A 24 0.11 15.82 -1.33
C LEU A 24 1.62 15.93 -1.03
N PRO A 25 2.24 14.88 -0.48
CA PRO A 25 3.65 14.88 -0.16
C PRO A 25 4.50 14.91 -1.43
N ASP A 26 5.64 15.60 -1.36
CA ASP A 26 6.74 15.36 -2.29
C ASP A 26 7.62 14.24 -1.75
N TYR A 27 8.37 13.60 -2.64
CA TYR A 27 9.31 12.55 -2.29
C TYR A 27 10.74 12.98 -2.62
N ALA A 28 11.73 12.35 -1.97
CA ALA A 28 13.12 12.46 -2.38
C ALA A 28 13.33 11.85 -3.77
N ALA A 29 14.41 12.23 -4.44
CA ALA A 29 14.77 11.66 -5.73
C ALA A 29 14.88 10.12 -5.63
N GLY A 30 14.21 9.42 -6.54
CA GLY A 30 14.14 7.95 -6.50
C GLY A 30 15.50 7.28 -6.56
N VAL A 31 15.67 6.24 -5.76
CA VAL A 31 16.87 5.39 -5.74
C VAL A 31 16.51 3.95 -6.09
N ILE A 32 17.39 3.26 -6.82
CA ILE A 32 17.22 1.82 -7.05
C ILE A 32 17.70 1.09 -5.80
N LEU A 33 16.83 0.28 -5.20
CA LEU A 33 17.20 -0.56 -4.07
C LEU A 33 18.27 -1.57 -4.48
N SER A 34 19.19 -1.83 -3.56
CA SER A 34 20.33 -2.70 -3.81
C SER A 34 20.61 -3.57 -2.60
N THR A 35 21.25 -4.70 -2.86
CA THR A 35 21.93 -5.52 -1.85
C THR A 35 23.43 -5.18 -1.87
N GLY A 36 24.20 -5.82 -1.00
CA GLY A 36 25.67 -5.73 -1.06
C GLY A 36 26.29 -6.22 -2.38
N SER A 37 25.54 -6.96 -3.21
CA SER A 37 26.00 -7.50 -4.50
C SER A 37 25.57 -6.66 -5.72
N GLY A 38 24.73 -5.64 -5.53
CA GLY A 38 24.30 -4.74 -6.60
C GLY A 38 22.80 -4.42 -6.55
N PRO A 39 22.26 -3.77 -7.61
CA PRO A 39 20.83 -3.49 -7.71
C PRO A 39 19.96 -4.74 -7.53
N ILE A 40 18.84 -4.59 -6.85
CA ILE A 40 17.79 -5.60 -6.82
C ILE A 40 17.15 -5.64 -8.19
N ASP A 41 17.45 -6.71 -8.92
CA ASP A 41 17.06 -6.92 -10.30
C ASP A 41 16.45 -8.33 -10.46
N VAL A 42 15.14 -8.36 -10.68
CA VAL A 42 14.40 -9.59 -11.00
C VAL A 42 14.26 -9.74 -12.53
N PRO A 43 13.93 -10.92 -13.08
CA PRO A 43 13.92 -11.14 -14.53
C PRO A 43 12.99 -10.22 -15.33
N GLY A 44 12.06 -9.57 -14.63
CA GLY A 44 11.19 -8.54 -15.13
C GLY A 44 10.03 -8.35 -14.17
N TYR A 45 9.29 -7.26 -14.37
CA TYR A 45 8.02 -7.06 -13.69
C TYR A 45 8.14 -7.23 -12.16
N SER A 46 9.03 -6.49 -11.51
CA SER A 46 9.10 -6.46 -10.04
C SER A 46 7.78 -5.99 -9.44
N VAL A 47 7.42 -6.58 -8.30
CA VAL A 47 6.27 -6.20 -7.48
C VAL A 47 6.72 -6.18 -6.03
N PRO A 48 7.24 -5.04 -5.53
CA PRO A 48 7.75 -4.97 -4.17
C PRO A 48 6.61 -4.90 -3.14
N SER A 49 6.90 -5.37 -1.94
CA SER A 49 6.14 -5.18 -0.70
C SER A 49 7.07 -5.35 0.49
N LEU A 50 6.72 -4.76 1.63
CA LEU A 50 7.44 -4.92 2.90
C LEU A 50 6.63 -5.79 3.86
N ALA A 51 7.30 -6.66 4.62
CA ALA A 51 6.72 -7.42 5.73
C ALA A 51 7.82 -7.92 6.67
N ASP A 52 7.52 -8.06 7.96
CA ASP A 52 8.40 -8.73 8.93
C ASP A 52 8.33 -10.26 8.72
N TRP A 53 9.11 -10.78 7.76
CA TRP A 53 8.95 -12.14 7.23
C TRP A 53 9.36 -13.20 8.24
N ASP A 54 10.40 -12.94 9.04
CA ASP A 54 10.91 -13.87 10.04
C ASP A 54 10.64 -13.45 11.49
N ARG A 55 9.80 -12.43 11.70
CA ARG A 55 9.28 -11.97 13.01
C ARG A 55 10.38 -11.45 13.92
N ASP A 56 11.41 -10.84 13.35
CA ASP A 56 12.50 -10.21 14.09
C ASP A 56 12.26 -8.72 14.37
N GLY A 57 11.14 -8.18 13.86
CA GLY A 57 10.75 -6.78 14.01
C GLY A 57 11.36 -5.84 12.95
N LEU A 58 12.07 -6.38 11.96
CA LEU A 58 12.59 -5.62 10.82
C LEU A 58 11.75 -5.91 9.58
N LEU A 59 11.41 -4.86 8.84
CA LEU A 59 10.71 -5.05 7.57
C LEU A 59 11.65 -5.63 6.52
N ASP A 60 11.32 -6.81 6.03
CA ASP A 60 11.98 -7.50 4.92
C ASP A 60 11.35 -7.10 3.59
N LEU A 61 12.15 -7.18 2.52
CA LEU A 61 11.66 -6.90 1.17
C LEU A 61 11.21 -8.20 0.50
N VAL A 62 9.96 -8.21 0.07
CA VAL A 62 9.38 -9.27 -0.74
C VAL A 62 9.11 -8.75 -2.14
N VAL A 63 9.61 -9.45 -3.16
CA VAL A 63 9.47 -9.04 -4.56
C VAL A 63 8.86 -10.17 -5.38
N GLY A 64 7.62 -9.95 -5.84
CA GLY A 64 7.05 -10.74 -6.91
C GLY A 64 7.80 -10.52 -8.22
N GLU A 65 8.10 -11.60 -8.94
CA GLU A 65 8.80 -11.55 -10.23
C GLU A 65 8.04 -12.29 -11.33
N GLY A 66 8.41 -12.02 -12.57
CA GLY A 66 8.13 -12.91 -13.70
C GLY A 66 8.46 -12.26 -15.03
N SER A 67 8.29 -13.01 -16.12
CA SER A 67 8.58 -12.50 -17.45
C SER A 67 7.61 -13.09 -18.47
N GLY A 68 7.77 -12.70 -19.74
CA GLY A 68 7.01 -13.32 -20.82
C GLY A 68 7.27 -14.82 -21.01
N THR A 69 8.34 -15.35 -20.44
CA THR A 69 8.83 -16.72 -20.70
C THR A 69 9.13 -17.53 -19.44
N ALA A 70 9.24 -16.90 -18.27
CA ALA A 70 9.49 -17.56 -17.00
C ALA A 70 8.22 -17.63 -16.14
N SER A 71 8.15 -18.66 -15.28
CA SER A 71 7.13 -18.71 -14.22
C SER A 71 7.33 -17.52 -13.28
N GLY A 72 6.23 -16.98 -12.76
CA GLY A 72 6.31 -15.98 -11.72
C GLY A 72 6.68 -16.63 -10.39
N LYS A 73 7.60 -16.01 -9.66
CA LYS A 73 8.11 -16.48 -8.37
C LYS A 73 8.11 -15.31 -7.38
N VAL A 74 8.41 -15.58 -6.12
CA VAL A 74 8.50 -14.55 -5.07
C VAL A 74 9.87 -14.65 -4.41
N ARG A 75 10.67 -13.59 -4.54
CA ARG A 75 11.95 -13.45 -3.84
C ARG A 75 11.74 -12.76 -2.50
N VAL A 76 12.48 -13.20 -1.49
CA VAL A 76 12.52 -12.60 -0.16
C VAL A 76 13.95 -12.18 0.11
N TYR A 77 14.14 -10.93 0.50
CA TYR A 77 15.43 -10.36 0.90
C TYR A 77 15.32 -9.93 2.35
N ARG A 78 16.08 -10.60 3.23
CA ARG A 78 16.06 -10.26 4.66
C ARG A 78 16.74 -8.93 4.93
N ASN A 79 16.14 -8.13 5.80
CA ASN A 79 16.73 -6.93 6.33
C ASN A 79 17.79 -7.29 7.38
N ILE A 80 19.04 -7.10 7.00
CA ILE A 80 20.22 -7.31 7.84
C ILE A 80 20.77 -6.00 8.40
N GLY A 81 20.04 -4.90 8.21
CA GLY A 81 20.36 -3.56 8.69
C GLY A 81 19.64 -3.25 10.00
N THR A 82 18.98 -2.10 10.03
CA THR A 82 18.13 -1.66 11.14
C THR A 82 16.80 -1.14 10.59
N ALA A 83 15.78 -1.01 11.43
CA ALA A 83 14.50 -0.38 11.04
C ALA A 83 14.73 1.01 10.40
N ALA A 84 15.56 1.84 11.02
CA ALA A 84 15.87 3.19 10.53
C ALA A 84 16.76 3.27 9.27
N ALA A 85 17.33 2.15 8.85
CA ALA A 85 18.28 2.07 7.75
C ALA A 85 18.33 0.63 7.23
N PRO A 86 17.28 0.19 6.50
CA PRO A 86 17.23 -1.17 5.99
C PRO A 86 18.40 -1.47 5.06
N ALA A 87 18.93 -2.68 5.18
CA ALA A 87 19.95 -3.20 4.28
C ALA A 87 19.58 -4.64 3.93
N TYR A 88 19.58 -4.99 2.65
CA TYR A 88 19.07 -6.29 2.22
C TYR A 88 20.18 -7.28 1.87
N GLY A 89 20.06 -8.50 2.40
CA GLY A 89 20.95 -9.63 2.09
C GLY A 89 20.66 -10.27 0.73
N ASP A 90 21.26 -11.45 0.49
CA ASP A 90 20.92 -12.27 -0.68
C ASP A 90 19.48 -12.80 -0.58
N TYR A 91 18.85 -13.03 -1.73
CA TYR A 91 17.48 -13.54 -1.75
C TYR A 91 17.39 -15.05 -1.64
N PHE A 92 16.25 -15.51 -1.16
CA PHE A 92 15.75 -16.87 -1.38
C PHE A 92 14.33 -16.81 -1.95
N TYR A 93 13.84 -17.94 -2.46
CA TYR A 93 12.47 -18.05 -2.96
C TYR A 93 11.51 -18.44 -1.84
N ALA A 94 10.38 -17.75 -1.75
CA ALA A 94 9.25 -18.17 -0.92
C ALA A 94 8.85 -19.62 -1.29
N GLN A 95 8.55 -20.44 -0.28
CA GLN A 95 8.18 -21.84 -0.48
C GLN A 95 6.67 -22.02 -0.44
N ALA A 96 6.14 -22.83 -1.34
CA ALA A 96 4.75 -23.26 -1.37
C ALA A 96 4.68 -24.77 -1.63
N ASN A 97 3.95 -25.51 -0.80
CA ASN A 97 3.77 -26.96 -0.92
C ASN A 97 5.10 -27.74 -1.08
N GLY A 98 6.13 -27.34 -0.31
CA GLY A 98 7.43 -28.03 -0.26
C GLY A 98 8.40 -27.75 -1.41
N ALA A 99 8.15 -26.73 -2.23
CA ALA A 99 9.07 -26.26 -3.27
C ALA A 99 9.02 -24.74 -3.43
N ASP A 100 9.96 -24.16 -4.19
CA ASP A 100 9.88 -22.76 -4.61
C ASP A 100 8.51 -22.46 -5.20
N LEU A 101 7.85 -21.42 -4.70
CA LEU A 101 6.63 -20.93 -5.30
C LEU A 101 6.92 -20.55 -6.75
N ALA A 102 6.22 -21.24 -7.65
CA ALA A 102 6.30 -21.03 -9.08
C ALA A 102 4.90 -21.12 -9.66
N LEU A 103 4.38 -19.99 -10.11
CA LEU A 103 3.12 -19.94 -10.84
C LEU A 103 3.40 -19.86 -12.33
N GLY A 104 2.84 -20.82 -13.08
CA GLY A 104 2.96 -20.86 -14.53
C GLY A 104 2.57 -19.51 -15.14
N GLY A 105 3.49 -18.94 -15.91
CA GLY A 105 3.27 -17.67 -16.60
C GLY A 105 2.26 -17.83 -17.73
N SER A 106 1.41 -16.81 -17.93
CA SER A 106 0.65 -16.64 -19.16
C SER A 106 0.94 -15.25 -19.73
N GLY A 107 1.69 -15.16 -20.82
CA GLY A 107 2.06 -13.89 -21.46
C GLY A 107 3.10 -13.06 -20.68
N CYS A 108 3.23 -11.77 -21.03
CA CYS A 108 4.22 -10.83 -20.47
C CYS A 108 3.94 -10.43 -19.00
N MET A 109 4.17 -11.34 -18.03
CA MET A 109 3.55 -11.25 -16.70
C MET A 109 4.47 -11.67 -15.54
N GLY A 110 4.31 -10.99 -14.40
CA GLY A 110 4.85 -11.39 -13.09
C GLY A 110 3.71 -11.75 -12.12
N VAL A 111 4.05 -12.33 -10.98
CA VAL A 111 3.09 -12.51 -9.88
C VAL A 111 2.97 -11.24 -9.06
N PHE A 112 1.73 -10.79 -8.79
CA PHE A 112 1.49 -9.65 -7.92
C PHE A 112 1.35 -10.12 -6.49
N ALA A 113 2.49 -10.31 -5.84
CA ALA A 113 2.58 -10.82 -4.47
C ALA A 113 2.36 -9.69 -3.45
N ARG A 114 1.58 -10.00 -2.41
CA ARG A 114 1.43 -9.22 -1.18
C ARG A 114 1.49 -10.17 0.01
N ILE A 115 2.27 -9.82 1.01
CA ILE A 115 2.25 -10.50 2.30
C ILE A 115 1.20 -9.81 3.17
N ILE A 116 0.31 -10.62 3.74
CA ILE A 116 -0.87 -10.14 4.46
C ILE A 116 -1.13 -11.04 5.67
N ASP A 117 -1.93 -10.59 6.62
CA ASP A 117 -2.52 -11.44 7.66
C ASP A 117 -3.99 -11.63 7.28
N TRP A 118 -4.34 -12.78 6.68
CA TRP A 118 -5.64 -12.96 6.05
C TRP A 118 -6.77 -13.12 7.08
N GLU A 119 -6.51 -13.84 8.17
CA GLU A 119 -7.49 -14.13 9.24
C GLU A 119 -7.36 -13.25 10.49
N GLY A 120 -6.36 -12.37 10.55
CA GLY A 120 -6.12 -11.49 11.68
C GLY A 120 -5.51 -12.21 12.90
N ASP A 121 -4.76 -13.29 12.68
CA ASP A 121 -4.18 -14.10 13.74
C ASP A 121 -2.68 -13.81 13.99
N GLY A 122 -2.11 -12.86 13.25
CA GLY A 122 -0.71 -12.46 13.30
C GLY A 122 0.23 -13.40 12.53
N LEU A 123 -0.30 -14.40 11.82
CA LEU A 123 0.48 -15.24 10.91
C LEU A 123 0.39 -14.66 9.50
N LEU A 124 1.55 -14.53 8.85
CA LEU A 124 1.61 -14.00 7.50
C LEU A 124 1.22 -15.06 6.47
N ASP A 125 0.34 -14.69 5.55
CA ASP A 125 -0.07 -15.38 4.35
C ASP A 125 0.46 -14.66 3.10
N LEU A 126 0.30 -15.30 1.94
CA LEU A 126 0.67 -14.72 0.66
C LEU A 126 -0.54 -14.62 -0.28
N LEU A 127 -0.89 -13.40 -0.62
CA LEU A 127 -1.90 -13.07 -1.61
C LEU A 127 -1.22 -12.84 -2.97
N VAL A 128 -1.71 -13.51 -4.02
CA VAL A 128 -1.13 -13.44 -5.36
C VAL A 128 -2.17 -13.11 -6.41
N GLY A 129 -2.04 -11.93 -7.00
CA GLY A 129 -2.73 -11.55 -8.21
C GLY A 129 -2.15 -12.24 -9.44
N ARG A 130 -3.03 -12.79 -10.28
CA ARG A 130 -2.66 -13.53 -11.48
C ARG A 130 -3.00 -12.81 -12.75
N ALA A 131 -2.44 -13.40 -13.79
CA ALA A 131 -2.46 -12.89 -15.12
C ALA A 131 -3.83 -12.80 -15.77
N GLY A 132 -4.60 -13.89 -15.69
CA GLY A 132 -5.96 -13.94 -16.19
C GLY A 132 -6.98 -13.41 -15.20
N GLY A 133 -6.62 -12.40 -14.40
CA GLY A 133 -7.56 -11.71 -13.51
C GLY A 133 -7.92 -12.43 -12.21
N GLN A 134 -7.44 -13.66 -11.99
CA GLN A 134 -7.71 -14.38 -10.73
C GLN A 134 -6.82 -13.91 -9.59
N VAL A 135 -7.30 -14.09 -8.36
CA VAL A 135 -6.52 -13.90 -7.12
C VAL A 135 -6.42 -15.24 -6.39
N MET A 136 -5.22 -15.58 -5.92
CA MET A 136 -4.98 -16.77 -5.10
C MET A 136 -4.49 -16.35 -3.70
N LEU A 137 -4.94 -17.08 -2.69
CA LEU A 137 -4.39 -17.05 -1.34
C LEU A 137 -3.54 -18.30 -1.12
N PHE A 138 -2.33 -18.11 -0.62
CA PHE A 138 -1.42 -19.15 -0.16
C PHE A 138 -1.36 -19.02 1.36
N ALA A 139 -2.07 -19.92 2.06
CA ALA A 139 -2.20 -19.85 3.51
C ALA A 139 -0.91 -20.30 4.19
N ASN A 140 -0.61 -19.73 5.34
CA ASN A 140 0.52 -20.11 6.17
C ASN A 140 0.46 -21.61 6.51
N ALA A 141 1.52 -22.33 6.20
CA ALA A 141 1.66 -23.77 6.45
C ALA A 141 2.90 -24.10 7.32
N THR A 142 3.47 -23.10 7.98
CA THR A 142 4.74 -23.18 8.72
C THR A 142 4.62 -24.03 9.99
N GLY A 143 3.40 -24.26 10.47
CA GLY A 143 3.13 -24.94 11.75
C GLY A 143 3.58 -24.10 12.95
N ASP A 144 3.44 -24.66 14.16
CA ASP A 144 3.88 -23.98 15.39
C ASP A 144 5.42 -24.09 15.55
N GLY A 145 6.15 -22.98 15.35
CA GLY A 145 7.59 -22.88 15.65
C GLY A 145 8.36 -21.84 14.83
N ASP A 146 9.68 -21.76 15.03
CA ASP A 146 10.60 -20.84 14.33
C ASP A 146 10.99 -21.33 12.92
N ALA A 147 10.14 -22.16 12.28
CA ALA A 147 10.42 -22.65 10.94
C ALA A 147 10.33 -21.49 9.92
N PRO A 148 11.11 -21.51 8.82
CA PRO A 148 10.97 -20.51 7.78
C PRO A 148 9.54 -20.48 7.24
N LEU A 149 8.99 -19.29 7.07
CA LEU A 149 7.65 -19.09 6.52
C LEU A 149 7.50 -19.87 5.19
N ALA A 150 6.51 -20.77 5.17
CA ALA A 150 6.13 -21.57 4.02
C ALA A 150 4.62 -21.60 3.89
N PHE A 151 4.14 -21.69 2.66
CA PHE A 151 2.72 -21.68 2.37
C PHE A 151 2.20 -23.02 1.84
N ASP A 152 0.88 -23.16 1.84
CA ASP A 152 0.18 -24.30 1.24
C ASP A 152 0.25 -24.28 -0.31
N ALA A 153 -0.58 -25.09 -0.97
CA ALA A 153 -0.60 -25.18 -2.44
C ALA A 153 -1.31 -23.99 -3.13
N GLY A 154 -1.92 -23.09 -2.36
CA GLY A 154 -2.70 -21.97 -2.84
C GLY A 154 -4.13 -22.35 -3.25
N THR A 155 -5.07 -21.47 -2.95
CA THR A 155 -6.48 -21.59 -3.31
C THR A 155 -6.94 -20.33 -4.05
N TYR A 156 -7.76 -20.48 -5.09
CA TYR A 156 -8.39 -19.33 -5.75
C TYR A 156 -9.44 -18.71 -4.84
N LEU A 157 -9.36 -17.40 -4.64
CA LEU A 157 -10.35 -16.68 -3.87
C LEU A 157 -11.67 -16.59 -4.62
N SER A 158 -12.76 -16.54 -3.85
CA SER A 158 -14.12 -16.39 -4.37
C SER A 158 -14.82 -15.23 -3.69
N ALA A 159 -15.63 -14.52 -4.46
CA ALA A 159 -16.53 -13.47 -4.01
C ALA A 159 -17.97 -13.86 -4.34
N GLY A 160 -18.87 -13.79 -3.37
CA GLY A 160 -20.28 -14.20 -3.56
C GLY A 160 -20.46 -15.64 -4.10
N GLY A 161 -19.52 -16.54 -3.78
CA GLY A 161 -19.52 -17.93 -4.24
C GLY A 161 -19.00 -18.17 -5.66
N THR A 162 -18.48 -17.13 -6.33
CA THR A 162 -17.85 -17.24 -7.66
C THR A 162 -16.37 -16.91 -7.56
N MET A 163 -15.51 -17.62 -8.29
CA MET A 163 -14.09 -17.31 -8.36
C MET A 163 -13.88 -15.84 -8.77
N ILE A 164 -13.01 -15.14 -8.05
CA ILE A 164 -12.67 -13.76 -8.36
C ILE A 164 -11.97 -13.71 -9.71
N ASP A 165 -12.46 -12.84 -10.57
CA ASP A 165 -11.89 -12.56 -11.89
C ASP A 165 -12.10 -11.07 -12.21
N VAL A 166 -11.01 -10.31 -12.23
CA VAL A 166 -11.01 -8.89 -12.63
C VAL A 166 -10.87 -8.70 -14.14
N GLY A 167 -10.92 -9.78 -14.92
CA GLY A 167 -10.62 -9.85 -16.35
C GLY A 167 -9.17 -10.22 -16.58
N ASP A 168 -8.28 -9.23 -16.60
CA ASP A 168 -6.85 -9.44 -16.81
C ASP A 168 -6.05 -8.64 -15.79
N ARG A 169 -4.93 -9.22 -15.33
CA ARG A 169 -3.98 -8.60 -14.39
C ARG A 169 -4.58 -8.20 -13.06
N ALA A 170 -4.92 -9.17 -12.22
CA ALA A 170 -5.20 -8.88 -10.83
C ALA A 170 -3.94 -8.32 -10.15
N THR A 171 -4.08 -7.16 -9.53
CA THR A 171 -3.05 -6.45 -8.76
C THR A 171 -3.61 -6.18 -7.36
N PRO A 172 -3.69 -7.21 -6.51
CA PRO A 172 -4.39 -7.09 -5.25
C PRO A 172 -3.60 -6.28 -4.22
N SER A 173 -4.35 -5.65 -3.33
CA SER A 173 -3.97 -5.08 -2.04
C SER A 173 -5.04 -5.49 -1.02
N PHE A 174 -4.64 -5.62 0.24
CA PHE A 174 -5.52 -6.05 1.32
C PHE A 174 -5.52 -4.98 2.40
N PHE A 175 -6.66 -4.31 2.56
CA PHE A 175 -6.74 -3.07 3.32
C PHE A 175 -8.19 -2.82 3.75
N ASP A 176 -8.42 -2.27 4.95
CA ASP A 176 -9.74 -1.92 5.46
C ASP A 176 -10.33 -0.73 4.67
N TRP A 177 -11.02 -1.03 3.57
CA TRP A 177 -11.46 -0.01 2.60
C TRP A 177 -12.57 0.85 3.17
N ASN A 178 -13.40 0.30 4.05
CA ASN A 178 -14.57 0.94 4.60
C ASN A 178 -14.44 1.23 6.12
N ASP A 179 -13.24 1.21 6.67
CA ASP A 179 -12.93 1.53 8.07
C ASP A 179 -13.89 0.83 9.06
N ASP A 180 -14.14 -0.46 8.81
CA ASP A 180 -15.01 -1.30 9.64
C ASP A 180 -14.25 -2.25 10.58
N GLY A 181 -12.92 -2.18 10.52
CA GLY A 181 -11.97 -2.99 11.27
C GLY A 181 -11.64 -4.32 10.60
N ARG A 182 -12.11 -4.58 9.37
CA ARG A 182 -11.82 -5.80 8.61
C ARG A 182 -11.19 -5.44 7.27
N PRO A 183 -9.99 -5.97 6.95
CA PRO A 183 -9.40 -5.68 5.66
C PRO A 183 -10.20 -6.30 4.50
N ASP A 184 -10.35 -5.50 3.46
CA ASP A 184 -11.02 -5.84 2.21
C ASP A 184 -10.00 -6.18 1.12
N LEU A 185 -10.45 -6.91 0.10
CA LEU A 185 -9.65 -7.13 -1.09
C LEU A 185 -9.91 -6.00 -2.10
N VAL A 186 -8.88 -5.24 -2.41
CA VAL A 186 -8.87 -4.22 -3.45
C VAL A 186 -7.95 -4.69 -4.57
N SER A 187 -8.38 -4.67 -5.83
CA SER A 187 -7.56 -5.11 -6.95
C SER A 187 -7.69 -4.17 -8.13
N GLY A 188 -6.56 -3.78 -8.69
CA GLY A 188 -6.53 -3.21 -10.02
C GLY A 188 -6.68 -4.28 -11.11
N ALA A 189 -6.68 -3.81 -12.35
CA ALA A 189 -6.90 -4.62 -13.54
C ALA A 189 -6.26 -3.97 -14.78
N LEU A 190 -6.17 -4.74 -15.87
CA LEU A 190 -5.68 -4.25 -17.16
C LEU A 190 -6.51 -3.09 -17.70
N ASP A 191 -7.82 -3.10 -17.50
CA ASP A 191 -8.74 -2.06 -17.96
C ASP A 191 -8.56 -0.71 -17.23
N GLY A 192 -7.69 -0.64 -16.22
CA GLY A 192 -7.39 0.59 -15.48
C GLY A 192 -8.35 0.86 -14.32
N THR A 193 -9.41 0.06 -14.17
CA THR A 193 -10.36 0.21 -13.07
C THR A 193 -9.82 -0.45 -11.81
N VAL A 194 -10.28 0.03 -10.65
CA VAL A 194 -10.01 -0.60 -9.35
C VAL A 194 -11.30 -1.21 -8.84
N ARG A 195 -11.24 -2.50 -8.47
CA ARG A 195 -12.36 -3.30 -7.97
C ARG A 195 -12.17 -3.56 -6.49
N VAL A 196 -13.24 -3.43 -5.73
CA VAL A 196 -13.27 -3.62 -4.28
C VAL A 196 -14.22 -4.77 -3.96
N TYR A 197 -13.74 -5.72 -3.18
CA TYR A 197 -14.48 -6.86 -2.68
C TYR A 197 -14.48 -6.75 -1.16
N ALA A 198 -15.55 -6.17 -0.61
CA ALA A 198 -15.64 -5.96 0.82
C ALA A 198 -15.76 -7.30 1.57
N ASP A 199 -15.11 -7.44 2.72
CA ASP A 199 -15.40 -8.50 3.67
C ASP A 199 -16.80 -8.28 4.26
N ILE A 200 -17.69 -9.23 3.98
CA ILE A 200 -19.05 -9.24 4.53
C ILE A 200 -19.24 -10.39 5.52
N GLY A 201 -18.13 -11.00 5.93
CA GLY A 201 -18.06 -12.11 6.86
C GLY A 201 -18.29 -11.71 8.31
N ALA A 202 -18.59 -12.72 9.13
CA ALA A 202 -18.63 -12.59 10.58
C ALA A 202 -17.50 -13.37 11.29
N GLY A 203 -16.69 -14.10 10.52
CA GLY A 203 -15.59 -14.92 11.01
C GLY A 203 -14.26 -14.18 11.00
N PRO A 204 -13.17 -14.87 11.40
CA PRO A 204 -11.81 -14.34 11.28
C PRO A 204 -11.35 -14.32 9.81
N ALA A 205 -11.59 -15.39 9.05
CA ALA A 205 -11.31 -15.40 7.62
C ALA A 205 -12.36 -14.58 6.82
N PRO A 206 -11.92 -13.67 5.93
CA PRO A 206 -12.81 -12.88 5.09
C PRO A 206 -13.78 -13.69 4.25
N ALA A 207 -15.05 -13.26 4.21
CA ALA A 207 -16.04 -13.72 3.26
C ALA A 207 -16.33 -12.59 2.27
N LEU A 208 -15.60 -12.58 1.15
CA LEU A 208 -15.65 -11.48 0.19
C LEU A 208 -17.01 -11.37 -0.52
N GLY A 209 -17.56 -10.15 -0.51
CA GLY A 209 -18.75 -9.75 -1.23
C GLY A 209 -18.50 -9.51 -2.72
N MET A 210 -19.58 -9.28 -3.48
CA MET A 210 -19.49 -8.98 -4.90
C MET A 210 -18.69 -7.69 -5.16
N ALA A 211 -17.97 -7.66 -6.28
CA ALA A 211 -17.15 -6.52 -6.65
C ALA A 211 -17.98 -5.25 -6.86
N VAL A 212 -17.49 -4.13 -6.34
CA VAL A 212 -17.84 -2.78 -6.78
C VAL A 212 -16.62 -2.12 -7.41
N GLN A 213 -16.82 -1.06 -8.19
CA GLN A 213 -15.71 -0.26 -8.71
C GLN A 213 -15.44 0.92 -7.78
N ALA A 214 -14.17 1.27 -7.61
CA ALA A 214 -13.78 2.52 -6.97
C ALA A 214 -14.37 3.70 -7.77
N MET A 215 -14.93 4.66 -7.04
CA MET A 215 -15.64 5.80 -7.63
C MET A 215 -14.90 7.11 -7.33
N THR A 216 -14.91 7.99 -8.31
CA THR A 216 -14.59 9.41 -8.16
C THR A 216 -15.89 10.22 -8.09
N THR A 217 -15.77 11.49 -7.73
CA THR A 217 -16.85 12.48 -7.86
C THR A 217 -17.36 12.67 -9.29
N ALA A 218 -16.65 12.18 -10.31
CA ALA A 218 -17.04 12.25 -11.72
C ALA A 218 -17.54 10.92 -12.31
N GLY A 219 -17.50 9.80 -11.57
CA GLY A 219 -17.87 8.47 -12.07
C GLY A 219 -16.89 7.39 -11.65
N VAL A 220 -16.81 6.29 -12.40
CA VAL A 220 -15.85 5.22 -12.11
C VAL A 220 -14.41 5.76 -12.20
N LEU A 221 -13.53 5.32 -11.31
CA LEU A 221 -12.10 5.59 -11.44
C LEU A 221 -11.50 4.75 -12.58
N ASP A 222 -11.51 5.31 -13.79
CA ASP A 222 -10.97 4.68 -15.01
C ASP A 222 -10.06 5.62 -15.84
N ALA A 223 -9.80 6.83 -15.34
CA ALA A 223 -9.03 7.88 -16.04
C ALA A 223 -7.52 7.57 -16.19
N LEU A 224 -7.07 6.42 -15.67
CA LEU A 224 -5.67 5.99 -15.70
C LEU A 224 -5.33 5.37 -17.07
N SER A 225 -4.04 5.29 -17.41
CA SER A 225 -3.58 4.72 -18.69
C SER A 225 -3.69 3.19 -18.79
N GLY A 226 -4.60 2.56 -18.03
CA GLY A 226 -4.73 1.11 -17.88
C GLY A 226 -3.74 0.51 -16.88
N ARG A 227 -3.87 -0.81 -16.62
CA ARG A 227 -3.02 -1.57 -15.68
C ARG A 227 -2.92 -0.94 -14.29
N SER A 228 -4.07 -0.62 -13.71
CA SER A 228 -4.11 -0.10 -12.34
C SER A 228 -3.41 -1.07 -11.38
N SER A 229 -2.58 -0.52 -10.50
CA SER A 229 -1.95 -1.25 -9.40
C SER A 229 -2.13 -0.44 -8.13
N PRO A 230 -3.20 -0.68 -7.36
CA PRO A 230 -3.53 0.11 -6.18
C PRO A 230 -2.66 -0.24 -4.97
N THR A 231 -2.44 0.76 -4.14
CA THR A 231 -2.12 0.67 -2.71
C THR A 231 -2.88 1.79 -2.01
N MET A 232 -3.17 1.65 -0.72
CA MET A 232 -3.86 2.66 0.06
C MET A 232 -2.99 3.16 1.20
N THR A 233 -3.08 4.44 1.48
CA THR A 233 -2.40 5.11 2.60
C THR A 233 -3.05 6.46 2.85
N ASP A 234 -3.04 6.94 4.08
CA ASP A 234 -3.31 8.36 4.37
C ASP A 234 -2.13 9.16 3.80
N LEU A 235 -2.33 9.76 2.63
CA LEU A 235 -1.24 10.32 1.84
C LEU A 235 -1.05 11.80 2.19
N ASP A 236 -2.14 12.54 2.41
CA ASP A 236 -2.10 13.95 2.75
C ASP A 236 -2.16 14.22 4.27
N GLY A 237 -2.41 13.19 5.09
CA GLY A 237 -2.40 13.29 6.55
C GLY A 237 -3.71 13.82 7.12
N ASP A 238 -4.81 13.74 6.37
CA ASP A 238 -6.13 14.16 6.82
C ASP A 238 -6.88 13.07 7.63
N GLY A 239 -6.29 11.87 7.74
CA GLY A 239 -6.84 10.73 8.46
C GLY A 239 -7.80 9.87 7.63
N LEU A 240 -7.98 10.16 6.34
CA LEU A 240 -8.68 9.32 5.38
C LEU A 240 -7.66 8.60 4.50
N PHE A 241 -7.88 7.29 4.28
CA PHE A 241 -7.02 6.56 3.35
C PHE A 241 -7.30 6.98 1.91
N ASP A 242 -6.23 7.41 1.24
CA ASP A 242 -6.18 7.74 -0.17
C ASP A 242 -5.75 6.55 -1.01
N LEU A 243 -6.04 6.61 -2.30
CA LEU A 243 -5.60 5.59 -3.25
C LEU A 243 -4.37 6.08 -4.02
N VAL A 244 -3.28 5.31 -3.98
CA VAL A 244 -2.12 5.48 -4.85
C VAL A 244 -2.14 4.40 -5.91
N VAL A 245 -2.20 4.79 -7.18
CA VAL A 245 -2.36 3.84 -8.30
C VAL A 245 -1.22 3.97 -9.29
N GLY A 246 -0.52 2.86 -9.53
CA GLY A 246 0.40 2.74 -10.67
C GLY A 246 -0.33 2.44 -11.98
N ASP A 247 0.30 2.75 -13.11
CA ASP A 247 -0.30 2.64 -14.44
C ASP A 247 0.64 2.04 -15.50
N THR A 248 0.16 2.00 -16.76
CA THR A 248 0.89 1.47 -17.92
C THR A 248 2.13 2.28 -18.31
N ASN A 249 2.13 3.58 -18.03
CA ASN A 249 3.16 4.51 -18.49
C ASN A 249 4.32 4.64 -17.50
N GLY A 250 4.12 4.23 -16.25
CA GLY A 250 5.13 4.27 -15.20
C GLY A 250 4.90 5.41 -14.22
N LEU A 251 3.73 6.05 -14.31
CA LEU A 251 3.31 7.14 -13.44
C LEU A 251 2.71 6.58 -12.15
N LEU A 252 2.77 7.37 -11.08
CA LEU A 252 2.02 7.12 -9.86
C LEU A 252 0.97 8.20 -9.67
N TRP A 253 -0.25 7.79 -9.44
CA TRP A 253 -1.40 8.67 -9.33
C TRP A 253 -1.96 8.65 -7.91
N ALA A 254 -1.97 9.80 -7.26
CA ALA A 254 -2.73 10.03 -6.04
C ALA A 254 -4.20 10.29 -6.40
N CYS A 255 -5.10 9.59 -5.74
CA CYS A 255 -6.53 9.83 -5.78
C CYS A 255 -6.96 10.12 -4.33
N PRO A 256 -7.02 11.40 -3.92
CA PRO A 256 -7.41 11.76 -2.56
C PRO A 256 -8.86 11.39 -2.27
N ASN A 257 -9.12 10.88 -1.07
CA ASN A 257 -10.45 10.51 -0.61
C ASN A 257 -11.21 11.73 -0.08
N VAL A 258 -12.14 12.23 -0.88
CA VAL A 258 -13.04 13.35 -0.53
C VAL A 258 -14.40 12.87 0.01
N GLY A 259 -14.53 11.57 0.26
CA GLY A 259 -15.70 10.93 0.82
C GLY A 259 -15.64 10.87 2.35
N THR A 260 -15.80 9.67 2.88
CA THR A 260 -15.64 9.37 4.30
C THR A 260 -14.81 8.10 4.44
N ALA A 261 -14.29 7.81 5.63
CA ALA A 261 -13.57 6.57 5.88
C ALA A 261 -14.44 5.34 5.55
N GLN A 262 -15.73 5.37 5.88
CA GLN A 262 -16.67 4.27 5.64
C GLN A 262 -17.22 4.17 4.21
N ALA A 263 -17.05 5.23 3.43
CA ALA A 263 -17.49 5.27 2.05
C ALA A 263 -16.52 6.14 1.24
N PRO A 264 -15.36 5.57 0.86
CA PRO A 264 -14.39 6.29 0.07
C PRO A 264 -14.98 6.78 -1.25
N LEU A 265 -14.69 8.02 -1.58
CA LEU A 265 -15.04 8.65 -2.85
C LEU A 265 -13.88 9.55 -3.24
N PHE A 266 -13.29 9.34 -4.41
CA PHE A 266 -12.06 10.05 -4.77
C PHE A 266 -12.30 11.32 -5.58
N GLU A 267 -11.31 12.19 -5.61
CA GLU A 267 -11.31 13.35 -6.50
C GLU A 267 -11.52 12.95 -7.97
N ALA A 268 -12.16 13.84 -8.74
CA ALA A 268 -12.54 13.59 -10.13
C ALA A 268 -11.35 13.28 -11.05
N LEU A 269 -10.19 13.87 -10.77
CA LEU A 269 -8.98 13.71 -11.56
C LEU A 269 -7.84 13.30 -10.63
N PRO A 270 -7.21 12.15 -10.87
CA PRO A 270 -5.99 11.78 -10.15
C PRO A 270 -4.87 12.79 -10.38
N THR A 271 -4.04 12.99 -9.36
CA THR A 271 -2.87 13.88 -9.40
C THR A 271 -1.60 13.04 -9.47
N ALA A 272 -0.71 13.35 -10.42
CA ALA A 272 0.55 12.63 -10.51
C ALA A 272 1.47 12.97 -9.32
N LEU A 273 2.00 11.95 -8.65
CA LEU A 273 2.96 12.13 -7.56
C LEU A 273 4.29 12.67 -8.08
N THR A 274 4.98 13.43 -7.23
CA THR A 274 6.27 14.04 -7.55
C THR A 274 7.38 13.54 -6.66
N ALA A 275 8.60 13.59 -7.18
CA ALA A 275 9.84 13.41 -6.43
C ALA A 275 10.81 14.52 -6.82
N ALA A 276 11.36 15.21 -5.83
CA ALA A 276 12.24 16.36 -6.00
C ALA A 276 11.65 17.42 -6.97
N GLY A 277 10.34 17.67 -6.87
CA GLY A 277 9.60 18.63 -7.69
C GLY A 277 9.36 18.23 -9.15
N ALA A 278 9.60 16.98 -9.54
CA ALA A 278 9.28 16.45 -10.87
C ALA A 278 8.32 15.26 -10.75
N THR A 279 7.44 15.06 -11.74
CA THR A 279 6.55 13.89 -11.77
C THR A 279 7.36 12.59 -11.70
N ILE A 280 6.93 11.67 -10.83
CA ILE A 280 7.46 10.31 -10.79
C ILE A 280 7.01 9.60 -12.07
N ASP A 281 7.98 9.39 -12.95
CA ASP A 281 7.83 8.71 -14.24
C ASP A 281 8.96 7.69 -14.37
N LEU A 282 8.64 6.41 -14.19
CA LEU A 282 9.63 5.35 -14.25
C LEU A 282 10.23 5.21 -15.67
N PRO A 283 11.54 4.96 -15.80
CA PRO A 283 12.19 4.93 -17.10
C PRO A 283 11.72 3.76 -17.98
N GLY A 284 11.45 4.04 -19.27
CA GLY A 284 11.16 3.02 -20.28
C GLY A 284 9.67 2.72 -20.46
N SER A 285 9.31 1.48 -20.84
CA SER A 285 7.89 1.05 -20.91
C SER A 285 7.43 0.56 -19.53
N ALA A 286 7.61 1.44 -18.54
CA ALA A 286 7.52 1.08 -17.15
C ALA A 286 6.05 0.93 -16.73
N ARG A 287 5.72 -0.18 -16.09
CA ARG A 287 4.41 -0.42 -15.49
C ARG A 287 4.63 -0.25 -14.01
N SER A 288 4.17 0.86 -13.44
CA SER A 288 4.44 1.18 -12.04
C SER A 288 3.55 0.34 -11.12
N ARG A 289 4.14 -0.15 -10.03
CA ARG A 289 3.47 -1.04 -9.08
C ARG A 289 3.85 -0.62 -7.67
N PRO A 290 3.14 0.36 -7.13
CA PRO A 290 3.47 0.91 -5.83
C PRO A 290 3.18 -0.09 -4.72
N PHE A 291 3.92 0.09 -3.64
CA PHE A 291 3.62 -0.34 -2.29
C PHE A 291 3.95 0.84 -1.39
N ALA A 292 2.97 1.24 -0.57
CA ALA A 292 3.12 2.31 0.39
C ALA A 292 3.43 1.74 1.77
N GLY A 293 4.44 2.29 2.45
CA GLY A 293 4.79 1.90 3.82
C GLY A 293 5.99 2.69 4.33
N ASP A 294 6.12 2.81 5.64
CA ASP A 294 7.27 3.44 6.28
C ASP A 294 8.49 2.52 6.14
N TYR A 295 9.36 2.81 5.17
CA TYR A 295 10.49 1.95 4.84
C TYR A 295 11.63 2.12 5.83
N ASN A 296 11.83 3.33 6.36
CA ASN A 296 12.95 3.70 7.21
C ASN A 296 12.55 4.09 8.65
N ASP A 297 11.39 3.65 9.12
CA ASP A 297 10.88 3.86 10.49
C ASP A 297 10.97 5.33 10.93
N ASP A 298 10.71 6.25 10.01
CA ASP A 298 10.73 7.70 10.26
C ASP A 298 9.35 8.31 10.49
N GLY A 299 8.31 7.49 10.39
CA GLY A 299 6.91 7.85 10.58
C GLY A 299 6.26 8.47 9.34
N LEU A 300 6.96 8.56 8.22
CA LEU A 300 6.40 8.98 6.93
C LEU A 300 6.17 7.78 6.02
N VAL A 301 5.21 7.93 5.12
CA VAL A 301 4.86 6.86 4.18
C VAL A 301 5.76 6.95 2.95
N ASP A 302 6.65 6.00 2.79
CA ASP A 302 7.50 5.87 1.61
C ASP A 302 6.83 5.04 0.51
N LEU A 303 7.37 5.13 -0.71
CA LEU A 303 6.90 4.34 -1.85
C LEU A 303 8.01 3.44 -2.38
N LEU A 304 7.74 2.13 -2.36
CA LEU A 304 8.45 1.15 -3.17
C LEU A 304 7.69 0.96 -4.47
N VAL A 305 8.38 1.02 -5.60
CA VAL A 305 7.76 0.97 -6.92
C VAL A 305 8.46 -0.06 -7.78
N GLY A 306 7.72 -1.09 -8.16
CA GLY A 306 8.19 -2.07 -9.15
C GLY A 306 8.04 -1.55 -10.58
N GLY A 307 9.00 -1.90 -11.44
CA GLY A 307 9.05 -1.55 -12.86
C GLY A 307 9.00 -2.77 -13.79
N SER A 308 8.79 -2.51 -15.08
CA SER A 308 8.87 -3.56 -16.12
C SER A 308 10.29 -4.10 -16.32
N ASP A 309 11.28 -3.28 -15.97
CA ASP A 309 12.72 -3.56 -16.05
C ASP A 309 13.22 -4.54 -15.01
N GLY A 310 12.41 -4.88 -14.00
CA GLY A 310 12.79 -5.78 -12.91
C GLY A 310 13.43 -5.08 -11.71
N GLN A 311 13.60 -3.75 -11.76
CA GLN A 311 14.17 -2.98 -10.67
C GLN A 311 13.13 -2.60 -9.62
N VAL A 312 13.57 -2.37 -8.39
CA VAL A 312 12.75 -1.79 -7.32
C VAL A 312 13.24 -0.38 -7.04
N TYR A 313 12.37 0.60 -7.22
CA TYR A 313 12.63 2.01 -6.95
C TYR A 313 12.09 2.37 -5.57
N LEU A 314 12.87 3.07 -4.75
CA LEU A 314 12.45 3.65 -3.49
C LEU A 314 12.37 5.17 -3.63
N TYR A 315 11.23 5.72 -3.21
CA TYR A 315 11.00 7.15 -3.05
C TYR A 315 10.67 7.38 -1.58
N THR A 316 11.58 8.00 -0.83
CA THR A 316 11.32 8.33 0.57
C THR A 316 10.53 9.63 0.69
N ALA A 317 9.50 9.66 1.52
CA ALA A 317 8.73 10.86 1.75
C ALA A 317 9.60 11.94 2.39
N VAL A 318 9.40 13.20 2.00
CA VAL A 318 10.06 14.32 2.66
C VAL A 318 9.07 15.01 3.61
N PRO A 319 9.49 15.37 4.83
CA PRO A 319 8.64 16.16 5.71
C PRO A 319 8.26 17.49 5.03
N GLU A 320 6.97 17.83 5.05
CA GLU A 320 6.50 19.14 4.58
C GLU A 320 7.33 20.26 5.20
N PRO A 321 7.73 21.32 4.47
CA PRO A 321 8.57 22.40 4.99
C PRO A 321 8.05 23.06 6.29
N ALA A 322 6.75 22.90 6.60
CA ALA A 322 6.12 23.37 7.83
C ALA A 322 6.38 22.50 9.08
N SER A 323 6.77 21.22 8.95
CA SER A 323 7.05 20.33 10.08
C SER A 323 8.44 20.54 10.70
N LEU A 324 9.34 21.26 10.03
CA LEU A 324 10.62 21.74 10.58
C LEU A 324 10.45 22.79 11.70
N ALA A 325 9.28 23.43 11.82
CA ALA A 325 9.05 24.48 12.82
C ALA A 325 8.65 23.96 14.22
N LEU A 326 8.13 22.73 14.34
CA LEU A 326 7.62 22.23 15.62
C LEU A 326 8.64 21.37 16.40
N LEU A 327 9.57 20.71 15.72
CA LEU A 327 10.66 19.94 16.35
C LEU A 327 11.71 20.84 17.03
N ALA A 328 11.82 22.11 16.65
CA ALA A 328 12.74 23.06 17.29
C ALA A 328 12.22 23.66 18.61
N LEU A 329 10.91 23.59 18.89
CA LEU A 329 10.29 24.21 20.07
C LEU A 329 10.20 23.27 21.29
N GLY A 330 10.36 21.96 21.11
CA GLY A 330 10.37 20.98 22.21
C GLY A 330 11.63 20.98 23.09
N ALA A 331 12.75 21.51 22.59
CA ALA A 331 14.04 21.48 23.29
C ALA A 331 14.35 22.74 24.13
N LEU A 332 13.51 23.79 24.06
CA LEU A 332 13.73 25.07 24.76
C LEU A 332 12.66 25.38 25.82
N GLY A 333 12.17 24.34 26.52
CA GLY A 333 10.97 24.45 27.36
C GLY A 333 11.11 24.29 28.87
N LEU A 334 12.27 23.95 29.46
CA LEU A 334 12.38 23.88 30.93
C LEU A 334 13.72 24.43 31.45
N ARG A 335 13.79 25.75 31.62
CA ARG A 335 14.70 26.38 32.60
C ARG A 335 13.97 27.37 33.50
N ARG A 336 13.82 26.92 34.75
CA ARG A 336 13.73 27.65 36.04
C ARG A 336 12.53 28.57 36.29
N ARG A 337 11.86 28.29 37.41
CA ARG A 337 11.92 29.20 38.57
C ARG A 337 12.17 28.41 39.86
N LYS A 338 13.37 28.59 40.45
CA LYS A 338 13.53 28.54 41.91
C LYS A 338 12.74 29.73 42.47
N ARG A 339 11.93 29.50 43.50
CA ARG A 339 11.65 30.51 44.52
C ARG A 339 11.98 29.89 45.88
N GLU A 340 13.04 30.41 46.49
CA GLU A 340 13.33 30.26 47.91
C GLU A 340 12.64 31.41 48.69
N CYS A 341 12.30 31.11 49.95
CA CYS A 341 11.91 31.96 51.07
C CYS A 341 10.50 32.60 51.08
N ALA A 342 9.64 32.20 52.01
CA ALA A 342 9.72 32.54 53.45
C ALA A 342 9.26 31.36 54.31
#